data_AF-A0AAE5BT94-F1
#
_entry.id   AF-A0AAE5BT94-F1
#
_cell.length_a   1.000
_cell.length_b   1.000
_cell.length_c   1.000
_cell.angle_alpha   90.00
_cell.angle_beta   90.00
_cell.angle_gamma   90.00
#
_symmetry.space_group_name_H-M   'P 1'
#
loop_
_entity.id
_entity.type
_entity.pdbx_description
1 polymer ?
#
loop_
_entity_poly.entity_id
_entity_poly.type
_entity_poly.pdbx_seq_one_letter_code
_entity_poly.pdbx_strand_id
1 'polypeptide(L)'
;MDGPFTTPPRPQGWLVRLALSPRFHRLAERLPLVRRFARAEGEALFDLVQGFVRSQVLMALVNLGLLARLARGPETTEDLALLTRVPLNRMEILLKAATALKLVRKRGTLWHLTPRGAAFTVVPGLAEMVSHHRALYADLADPVGFFRGPETTQLAGFWPYVFGAGIGDPEAHRFSRLMAESQTLVARDTLAQVDFSGQSHLLDVGGGHGAFLSAVAARHPGLRLTLFDLGQVVDSAPPLPAQITKVAGSFRDDSLPLGADSLSLIRVLYDHSDATVAGLLARAFEALPKGGLLVISEPMSGGDQPDPATDIYFAIYTMAMQTGRTRSVAEISTLLQAAGFVQITSPAPARPYVTRVLTARKI
;
A
#
# COMPACT_ATOMS: atom_id res chain seq x y z
N MET A 1 31.84 24.71 10.98
CA MET A 1 32.21 24.54 9.57
C MET A 1 30.96 24.79 8.77
N ASP A 2 30.90 25.97 8.16
CA ASP A 2 29.72 26.54 7.53
C ASP A 2 29.41 25.84 6.19
N GLY A 3 28.21 25.28 6.07
CA GLY A 3 27.73 24.63 4.84
C GLY A 3 27.13 25.63 3.84
N PRO A 4 27.16 25.33 2.53
CA PRO A 4 26.84 26.30 1.49
C PRO A 4 25.33 26.39 1.25
N PHE A 5 24.69 27.42 1.79
CA PHE A 5 23.36 27.88 1.36
C PHE A 5 23.40 29.39 1.10
N THR A 6 24.10 29.80 0.04
CA THR A 6 24.19 31.21 -0.39
C THR A 6 23.26 31.51 -1.56
N THR A 7 22.05 30.99 -1.53
CA THR A 7 20.93 31.51 -2.33
C THR A 7 19.92 32.13 -1.37
N PRO A 8 19.59 33.42 -1.50
CA PRO A 8 18.56 34.02 -0.65
C PRO A 8 17.24 33.26 -0.87
N PRO A 9 16.51 32.95 0.20
CA PRO A 9 15.24 32.23 0.08
C PRO A 9 14.27 33.03 -0.79
N ARG A 10 13.58 32.35 -1.70
CA ARG A 10 12.52 32.99 -2.51
C ARG A 10 11.46 33.59 -1.56
N PRO A 11 10.92 34.77 -1.87
CA PRO A 11 9.93 35.41 -1.00
C PRO A 11 8.68 34.52 -0.87
N GLN A 12 8.25 34.29 0.36
CA GLN A 12 7.05 33.52 0.65
C GLN A 12 5.79 34.21 0.12
N GLY A 13 4.79 33.41 -0.26
CA GLY A 13 3.47 33.91 -0.62
C GLY A 13 2.86 34.75 0.51
N TRP A 14 2.04 35.74 0.15
CA TRP A 14 1.44 36.68 1.11
C TRP A 14 0.61 36.00 2.22
N LEU A 15 -0.11 34.91 1.89
CA LEU A 15 -0.88 34.12 2.86
C LEU A 15 0.01 33.47 3.92
N VAL A 16 1.14 32.90 3.52
CA VAL A 16 2.10 32.28 4.45
C VAL A 16 2.71 33.34 5.37
N ARG A 17 3.04 34.52 4.83
CA ARG A 17 3.56 35.64 5.64
C ARG A 17 2.54 36.15 6.67
N LEU A 18 1.25 36.14 6.34
CA LEU A 18 0.19 36.44 7.30
C LEU A 18 0.06 35.35 8.37
N ALA A 19 0.09 34.08 7.97
CA ALA A 19 0.04 32.95 8.91
C ALA A 19 1.26 32.90 9.85
N LEU A 20 2.41 33.44 9.45
CA LEU A 20 3.59 33.55 10.31
C LEU A 20 3.56 34.77 11.26
N SER A 21 2.56 35.65 11.15
CA SER A 21 2.49 36.89 11.93
C SER A 21 1.83 36.66 13.31
N PRO A 22 2.52 36.93 14.43
CA PRO A 22 1.92 36.87 15.76
C PRO A 22 0.74 37.84 15.94
N ARG A 23 0.72 38.95 15.18
CA ARG A 23 -0.41 39.91 15.20
C ARG A 23 -1.65 39.33 14.52
N PHE A 24 -1.48 38.52 13.48
CA PHE A 24 -2.58 37.84 12.80
C PHE A 24 -3.22 36.78 13.69
N HIS A 25 -2.43 35.96 14.40
CA HIS A 25 -2.97 34.99 15.36
C HIS A 25 -3.81 35.65 16.48
N ARG A 26 -3.30 36.75 17.07
CA ARG A 26 -4.05 37.50 18.10
C ARG A 26 -5.35 38.13 17.58
N LEU A 27 -5.40 38.51 16.31
CA LEU A 27 -6.60 39.05 15.68
C LEU A 27 -7.58 37.92 15.30
N ALA A 28 -7.06 36.79 14.83
CA ALA A 28 -7.80 35.59 14.48
C ALA A 28 -8.60 35.02 15.65
N GLU A 29 -8.05 35.08 16.87
CA GLU A 29 -8.71 34.62 18.09
C GLU A 29 -9.94 35.48 18.48
N ARG A 30 -10.02 36.73 18.02
CA ARG A 30 -11.09 37.68 18.35
C ARG A 30 -12.30 37.59 17.42
N LEU A 31 -12.12 37.05 16.21
CA LEU A 31 -13.17 36.96 15.19
C LEU A 31 -13.78 35.53 15.18
N PRO A 32 -15.10 35.34 15.36
CA PRO A 32 -15.69 34.02 15.54
C PRO A 32 -15.41 33.00 14.41
N LEU A 33 -15.47 33.45 13.16
CA LEU A 33 -15.22 32.60 11.98
C LEU A 33 -13.73 32.23 11.86
N VAL A 34 -12.84 33.20 12.11
CA VAL A 34 -11.39 32.99 12.04
C VAL A 34 -10.92 32.11 13.20
N ARG A 35 -11.52 32.25 14.38
CA ARG A 35 -11.29 31.38 15.55
C ARG A 35 -11.68 29.93 15.28
N ARG A 36 -12.79 29.68 14.57
CA ARG A 36 -13.21 28.33 14.18
C ARG A 36 -12.20 27.70 13.22
N PHE A 37 -11.73 28.46 12.24
CA PHE A 37 -10.70 28.02 11.31
C PHE A 37 -9.37 27.74 12.04
N ALA A 38 -8.89 28.68 12.86
CA ALA A 38 -7.67 28.52 13.64
C ALA A 38 -7.72 27.31 14.59
N ARG A 39 -8.89 27.04 15.19
CA ARG A 39 -9.10 25.83 16.00
C ARG A 39 -9.02 24.55 15.15
N ALA A 40 -9.65 24.52 13.99
CA ALA A 40 -9.60 23.36 13.09
C ALA A 40 -8.17 23.08 12.62
N GLU A 41 -7.41 24.11 12.27
CA GLU A 41 -5.98 23.98 11.92
C GLU A 41 -5.15 23.51 13.11
N GLY A 42 -5.41 24.04 14.32
CA GLY A 42 -4.75 23.58 15.54
C GLY A 42 -5.03 22.11 15.85
N GLU A 43 -6.28 21.66 15.66
CA GLU A 43 -6.67 20.25 15.80
C GLU A 43 -5.96 19.38 14.74
N ALA A 44 -5.86 19.84 13.49
CA ALA A 44 -5.14 19.13 12.42
C ALA A 44 -3.63 19.02 12.69
N LEU A 45 -2.99 20.08 13.18
CA LEU A 45 -1.58 20.07 13.56
C LEU A 45 -1.32 19.13 14.74
N PHE A 46 -2.18 19.19 15.76
CA PHE A 46 -2.07 18.28 16.90
C PHE A 46 -2.29 16.82 16.48
N ASP A 47 -3.18 16.57 15.52
CA ASP A 47 -3.40 15.26 14.90
C ASP A 47 -2.13 14.69 14.25
N LEU A 48 -1.30 15.52 13.62
CA LEU A 48 0.01 15.13 13.11
C LEU A 48 0.98 14.80 14.26
N VAL A 49 1.06 15.67 15.28
CA VAL A 49 1.94 15.49 16.45
C VAL A 49 1.64 14.19 17.18
N GLN A 50 0.36 13.86 17.38
CA GLN A 50 -0.05 12.63 18.07
C GLN A 50 -0.18 11.40 17.15
N GLY A 51 0.10 11.55 15.85
CA GLY A 51 -0.11 10.51 14.84
C GLY A 51 0.60 9.20 15.18
N PHE A 52 1.85 9.27 15.66
CA PHE A 52 2.62 8.08 16.05
C PHE A 52 1.93 7.29 17.18
N VAL A 53 1.34 7.98 18.18
CA VAL A 53 0.62 7.34 19.28
C VAL A 53 -0.63 6.64 18.77
N ARG A 54 -1.38 7.27 17.85
CA ARG A 54 -2.59 6.68 17.25
C ARG A 54 -2.28 5.35 16.57
N SER A 55 -1.20 5.32 15.81
CA SER A 55 -0.78 4.13 15.08
C SER A 55 -0.26 3.03 16.03
N GLN A 56 0.43 3.39 17.13
CA GLN A 56 0.81 2.45 18.19
C GLN A 56 -0.38 1.88 18.97
N VAL A 57 -1.40 2.69 19.25
CA VAL A 57 -2.67 2.22 19.85
C VAL A 57 -3.34 1.21 18.94
N LEU A 58 -3.44 1.48 17.64
CA LEU A 58 -4.02 0.54 16.68
C LEU A 58 -3.24 -0.80 16.66
N MET A 59 -1.90 -0.73 16.64
CA MET A 59 -1.05 -1.91 16.71
C MET A 59 -1.25 -2.71 18.01
N ALA A 60 -1.38 -2.04 19.16
CA ALA A 60 -1.69 -2.70 20.42
C ALA A 60 -3.06 -3.40 20.39
N LEU A 61 -4.09 -2.76 19.83
CA LEU A 61 -5.42 -3.35 19.71
C LEU A 61 -5.42 -4.63 18.84
N VAL A 62 -4.64 -4.61 17.76
CA VAL A 62 -4.47 -5.76 16.86
C VAL A 62 -3.71 -6.88 17.56
N ASN A 63 -2.53 -6.59 18.13
CA ASN A 63 -1.66 -7.61 18.73
C ASN A 63 -2.27 -8.25 19.98
N LEU A 64 -3.10 -7.51 20.72
CA LEU A 64 -3.86 -8.04 21.86
C LEU A 64 -5.15 -8.76 21.43
N GLY A 65 -5.49 -8.76 20.14
CA GLY A 65 -6.70 -9.40 19.61
C GLY A 65 -8.01 -8.74 20.07
N LEU A 66 -7.97 -7.49 20.53
CA LEU A 66 -9.11 -6.83 21.18
C LEU A 66 -10.25 -6.58 20.19
N LEU A 67 -9.96 -6.16 18.95
CA LEU A 67 -11.00 -5.91 17.94
C LEU A 67 -11.69 -7.21 17.50
N ALA A 68 -10.91 -8.26 17.21
CA ALA A 68 -11.43 -9.58 16.85
C ALA A 68 -12.24 -10.22 17.98
N ARG A 69 -11.88 -9.92 19.23
CA ARG A 69 -12.61 -10.35 20.41
C ARG A 69 -13.95 -9.62 20.56
N LEU A 70 -13.93 -8.29 20.52
CA LEU A 70 -15.15 -7.48 20.58
C LEU A 70 -16.09 -7.69 19.39
N ALA A 71 -15.61 -8.27 18.29
CA ALA A 71 -16.44 -8.73 17.19
C ALA A 71 -17.33 -9.95 17.55
N ARG A 72 -16.91 -10.76 18.53
CA ARG A 72 -17.69 -11.91 19.04
C ARG A 72 -18.75 -11.50 20.06
N GLY A 73 -18.58 -10.36 20.71
CA GLY A 73 -19.53 -9.83 21.68
C GLY A 73 -18.94 -8.71 22.53
N PRO A 74 -19.78 -7.91 23.21
CA PRO A 74 -19.31 -6.87 24.12
C PRO A 74 -18.78 -7.45 25.44
N GLU A 75 -17.74 -6.84 25.99
CA GLU A 75 -17.04 -7.32 27.19
C GLU A 75 -16.69 -6.19 28.17
N THR A 76 -16.47 -6.53 29.44
CA THR A 76 -16.07 -5.57 30.49
C THR A 76 -14.58 -5.20 30.38
N THR A 77 -14.15 -4.12 31.05
CA THR A 77 -12.72 -3.78 31.13
C THR A 77 -11.94 -4.90 31.84
N GLU A 78 -12.54 -5.49 32.88
CA GLU A 78 -11.99 -6.56 33.72
C GLU A 78 -11.73 -7.84 32.90
N ASP A 79 -12.69 -8.28 32.11
CA ASP A 79 -12.54 -9.47 31.26
C ASP A 79 -11.45 -9.26 30.22
N LEU A 80 -11.46 -8.12 29.52
CA LEU A 80 -10.46 -7.79 28.51
C LEU A 80 -9.06 -7.70 29.13
N ALA A 81 -8.93 -7.09 30.31
CA ALA A 81 -7.68 -6.97 31.05
C ALA A 81 -7.13 -8.34 31.48
N LEU A 82 -7.97 -9.18 32.10
CA LEU A 82 -7.59 -10.49 32.60
C LEU A 82 -7.04 -11.38 31.48
N LEU A 83 -7.75 -11.44 30.37
CA LEU A 83 -7.43 -12.38 29.30
C LEU A 83 -6.23 -11.93 28.45
N THR A 84 -6.01 -10.63 28.32
CA THR A 84 -4.86 -10.08 27.59
C THR A 84 -3.65 -9.85 28.50
N ARG A 85 -3.78 -10.11 29.81
CA ARG A 85 -2.76 -9.85 30.84
C ARG A 85 -2.29 -8.39 30.88
N VAL A 86 -3.18 -7.46 30.52
CA VAL A 86 -2.93 -6.02 30.62
C VAL A 86 -3.49 -5.53 31.97
N PRO A 87 -2.71 -4.80 32.79
CA PRO A 87 -3.22 -4.24 34.03
C PRO A 87 -4.50 -3.42 33.83
N LEU A 88 -5.48 -3.56 34.73
CA LEU A 88 -6.82 -2.98 34.59
C LEU A 88 -6.80 -1.47 34.27
N ASN A 89 -5.97 -0.71 35.00
CA ASN A 89 -5.82 0.73 34.79
C ASN A 89 -5.27 1.08 33.39
N ARG A 90 -4.38 0.25 32.84
CA ARG A 90 -3.82 0.42 31.49
C ARG A 90 -4.81 0.00 30.40
N MET A 91 -5.61 -1.05 30.65
CA MET A 91 -6.67 -1.46 29.73
C MET A 91 -7.73 -0.36 29.58
N GLU A 92 -8.14 0.28 30.67
CA GLU A 92 -9.10 1.40 30.62
C GLU A 92 -8.55 2.58 29.77
N ILE A 93 -7.25 2.89 29.88
CA ILE A 93 -6.59 3.91 29.03
C ILE A 93 -6.60 3.49 27.56
N LEU A 94 -6.25 2.24 27.27
CA LEU A 94 -6.21 1.71 25.90
C LEU A 94 -7.60 1.74 25.24
N LEU A 95 -8.65 1.35 25.96
CA LEU A 95 -10.03 1.35 25.45
C LEU A 95 -10.58 2.76 25.25
N LYS A 96 -10.18 3.73 26.10
CA LYS A 96 -10.45 5.16 25.87
C LYS A 96 -9.75 5.67 24.61
N ALA A 97 -8.48 5.31 24.39
CA ALA A 97 -7.77 5.66 23.17
C ALA A 97 -8.42 5.02 21.94
N ALA A 98 -8.81 3.75 22.02
CA ALA A 98 -9.55 3.05 20.95
C ALA A 98 -10.91 3.69 20.65
N THR A 99 -11.56 4.29 21.65
CA THR A 99 -12.78 5.08 21.48
C THR A 99 -12.50 6.40 20.78
N ALA A 100 -11.40 7.07 21.10
CA ALA A 100 -10.97 8.28 20.39
C ALA A 100 -10.64 7.99 18.91
N LEU A 101 -10.10 6.81 18.60
CA LEU A 101 -9.94 6.31 17.22
C LEU A 101 -11.26 5.91 16.54
N LYS A 102 -12.36 5.91 17.30
CA LYS A 102 -13.70 5.49 16.88
C LYS A 102 -13.75 4.02 16.47
N LEU A 103 -12.92 3.15 17.08
CA LEU A 103 -12.91 1.71 16.82
C LEU A 103 -13.84 0.96 17.78
N VAL A 104 -13.90 1.40 19.03
CA VAL A 104 -14.78 0.84 20.07
C VAL A 104 -15.60 1.96 20.71
N ARG A 105 -16.60 1.58 21.51
CA ARG A 105 -17.41 2.51 22.32
C ARG A 105 -17.85 1.84 23.62
N LYS A 106 -18.02 2.62 24.69
CA LYS A 106 -18.55 2.13 25.97
C LYS A 106 -20.08 2.31 26.03
N ARG A 107 -20.80 1.33 26.58
CA ARG A 107 -22.22 1.42 26.96
C ARG A 107 -22.40 0.75 28.32
N GLY A 108 -22.70 1.55 29.36
CA GLY A 108 -22.66 1.05 30.74
C GLY A 108 -21.26 0.56 31.12
N THR A 109 -21.15 -0.68 31.57
CA THR A 109 -19.88 -1.34 31.92
C THR A 109 -19.23 -2.06 30.73
N LEU A 110 -19.93 -2.17 29.60
CA LEU A 110 -19.50 -2.98 28.47
C LEU A 110 -18.88 -2.13 27.35
N TRP A 111 -17.86 -2.70 26.72
CA TRP A 111 -17.24 -2.18 25.51
C TRP A 111 -17.79 -2.90 24.29
N HIS A 112 -18.12 -2.13 23.26
CA HIS A 112 -18.67 -2.63 22.00
C HIS A 112 -17.78 -2.20 20.84
N LEU A 113 -17.74 -3.04 19.81
CA LEU A 113 -17.21 -2.63 18.52
C LEU A 113 -18.11 -1.56 17.88
N THR A 114 -17.50 -0.60 17.19
CA THR A 114 -18.21 0.37 16.34
C THR A 114 -18.30 -0.16 14.91
N PRO A 115 -19.09 0.46 14.01
CA PRO A 115 -19.05 0.09 12.59
C PRO A 115 -17.66 0.20 11.96
N ARG A 116 -16.86 1.19 12.35
CA ARG A 116 -15.46 1.34 11.88
C ARG A 116 -14.57 0.22 12.41
N GLY A 117 -14.70 -0.13 13.69
CA GLY A 117 -13.98 -1.27 14.27
C GLY A 117 -14.38 -2.60 13.61
N ALA A 118 -15.66 -2.78 13.31
CA ALA A 118 -16.17 -3.96 12.59
C ALA A 118 -15.63 -4.03 11.17
N ALA A 119 -15.65 -2.90 10.44
CA ALA A 119 -15.04 -2.80 9.12
C ALA A 119 -13.55 -3.19 9.15
N PHE A 120 -12.81 -2.76 10.18
CA PHE A 120 -11.40 -3.15 10.35
C PHE A 120 -11.22 -4.67 10.47
N THR A 121 -12.10 -5.37 11.19
CA THR A 121 -12.00 -6.82 11.40
C THR A 121 -12.37 -7.67 10.19
N VAL A 122 -13.09 -7.10 9.20
CA VAL A 122 -13.57 -7.87 8.02
C VAL A 122 -12.77 -7.57 6.76
N VAL A 123 -11.98 -6.50 6.72
CA VAL A 123 -11.12 -6.20 5.57
C VAL A 123 -9.91 -7.15 5.62
N PRO A 124 -9.76 -8.07 4.64
CA PRO A 124 -8.66 -9.03 4.63
C PRO A 124 -7.29 -8.34 4.59
N GLY A 125 -6.33 -8.87 5.35
CA GLY A 125 -4.94 -8.40 5.37
C GLY A 125 -4.69 -7.10 6.16
N LEU A 126 -5.72 -6.42 6.70
CA LEU A 126 -5.55 -5.12 7.35
C LEU A 126 -4.89 -5.22 8.73
N ALA A 127 -5.23 -6.25 9.52
CA ALA A 127 -4.59 -6.50 10.81
C ALA A 127 -3.13 -6.92 10.63
N GLU A 128 -2.87 -7.67 9.58
CA GLU A 128 -1.57 -8.18 9.17
C GLU A 128 -0.66 -7.02 8.71
N MET A 129 -1.21 -6.10 7.91
CA MET A 129 -0.54 -4.85 7.53
C MET A 129 -0.12 -4.03 8.76
N VAL A 130 -1.03 -3.86 9.74
CA VAL A 130 -0.70 -3.15 11.00
C VAL A 130 0.40 -3.88 11.78
N SER A 131 0.34 -5.20 11.86
CA SER A 131 1.33 -6.01 12.58
C SER A 131 2.73 -5.87 11.97
N HIS A 132 2.81 -5.68 10.66
CA HIS A 132 4.07 -5.53 9.93
C HIS A 132 4.72 -4.14 10.10
N HIS A 133 3.95 -3.11 10.49
CA HIS A 133 4.49 -1.77 10.69
C HIS A 133 5.64 -1.73 11.71
N ARG A 134 5.83 -2.77 12.55
CA ARG A 134 6.99 -2.87 13.47
C ARG A 134 8.35 -2.66 12.78
N ALA A 135 8.57 -3.26 11.61
CA ALA A 135 9.84 -3.11 10.89
C ALA A 135 10.04 -1.66 10.43
N LEU A 136 9.03 -1.10 9.76
CA LEU A 136 9.04 0.29 9.31
C LEU A 136 9.13 1.28 10.49
N TYR A 137 8.52 1.01 11.64
CA TYR A 137 8.68 1.83 12.84
C TYR A 137 10.13 1.90 13.32
N ALA A 138 10.84 0.77 13.25
CA ALA A 138 12.22 0.72 13.66
C ALA A 138 13.11 1.52 12.68
N ASP A 139 12.82 1.45 11.38
CA ASP A 139 13.50 2.26 10.36
C ASP A 139 13.23 3.76 10.53
N LEU A 140 12.02 4.13 10.94
CA LEU A 140 11.61 5.51 11.17
C LEU A 140 11.93 6.04 12.57
N ALA A 141 12.62 5.25 13.41
CA ALA A 141 13.01 5.69 14.76
C ALA A 141 14.03 6.84 14.74
N ASP A 142 14.87 6.89 13.70
CA ASP A 142 15.68 8.07 13.33
C ASP A 142 15.23 8.60 11.96
N PRO A 143 14.19 9.46 11.91
CA PRO A 143 13.66 9.94 10.64
C PRO A 143 14.66 10.80 9.86
N VAL A 144 15.57 11.51 10.54
CA VAL A 144 16.58 12.34 9.87
C VAL A 144 17.66 11.44 9.25
N GLY A 145 18.12 10.42 9.98
CA GLY A 145 19.01 9.40 9.42
C GLY A 145 18.37 8.66 8.25
N PHE A 146 17.10 8.28 8.37
CA PHE A 146 16.33 7.64 7.32
C PHE A 146 16.34 8.46 6.01
N PHE A 147 15.98 9.75 6.07
CA PHE A 147 15.96 10.61 4.88
C PHE A 147 17.34 11.02 4.35
N ARG A 148 18.42 10.80 5.14
CA ARG A 148 19.80 10.95 4.65
C ARG A 148 20.30 9.73 3.87
N GLY A 149 19.56 8.62 3.90
CA GLY A 149 19.89 7.38 3.21
C GLY A 149 20.78 6.46 4.05
N PRO A 150 20.20 5.60 4.91
CA PRO A 150 20.96 4.57 5.61
C PRO A 150 21.46 3.49 4.63
N GLU A 151 22.54 2.80 4.98
CA GLU A 151 23.04 1.67 4.16
C GLU A 151 22.01 0.54 4.05
N THR A 152 21.37 0.18 5.17
CA THR A 152 20.32 -0.85 5.22
C THR A 152 19.18 -0.42 6.13
N THR A 153 17.98 -0.89 5.81
CA THR A 153 16.79 -0.80 6.66
C THR A 153 16.39 -2.21 7.12
N GLN A 154 15.59 -2.30 8.19
CA GLN A 154 14.97 -3.56 8.61
C GLN A 154 13.94 -4.02 7.58
N LEU A 155 13.19 -3.10 6.98
CA LEU A 155 12.18 -3.46 6.00
C LEU A 155 12.77 -4.11 4.73
N ALA A 156 13.97 -3.71 4.30
CA ALA A 156 14.65 -4.31 3.15
C ALA A 156 14.91 -5.82 3.33
N GLY A 157 15.05 -6.30 4.57
CA GLY A 157 15.26 -7.73 4.87
C GLY A 157 14.09 -8.64 4.48
N PHE A 158 12.89 -8.10 4.27
CA PHE A 158 11.71 -8.87 3.88
C PHE A 158 11.58 -9.09 2.36
N TRP A 159 12.41 -8.43 1.55
CA TRP A 159 12.38 -8.50 0.07
C TRP A 159 13.66 -9.11 -0.57
N PRO A 160 14.18 -10.25 -0.06
CA PRO A 160 15.46 -10.80 -0.54
C PRO A 160 15.43 -11.19 -2.02
N TYR A 161 14.24 -11.49 -2.56
CA TYR A 161 14.07 -11.86 -3.96
C TYR A 161 14.44 -10.72 -4.93
N VAL A 162 14.25 -9.45 -4.55
CA VAL A 162 14.67 -8.33 -5.41
C VAL A 162 16.18 -8.19 -5.44
N PHE A 163 16.88 -8.59 -4.39
CA PHE A 163 18.34 -8.64 -4.34
C PHE A 163 18.95 -9.94 -4.89
N GLY A 164 18.12 -10.83 -5.45
CA GLY A 164 18.59 -12.09 -6.05
C GLY A 164 18.95 -13.19 -5.03
N ALA A 165 18.67 -12.97 -3.74
CA ALA A 165 18.82 -13.98 -2.71
C ALA A 165 17.55 -14.85 -2.65
N GLY A 166 17.73 -16.17 -2.54
CA GLY A 166 16.63 -17.11 -2.27
C GLY A 166 15.91 -16.71 -0.98
N ILE A 167 14.58 -16.82 -0.96
CA ILE A 167 13.78 -16.51 0.23
C ILE A 167 13.99 -17.68 1.20
N GLY A 168 15.00 -17.58 2.06
CA GLY A 168 15.29 -18.60 3.09
C GLY A 168 14.71 -18.28 4.46
N ASP A 169 14.13 -17.09 4.64
CA ASP A 169 13.64 -16.64 5.94
C ASP A 169 12.13 -16.98 6.12
N PRO A 170 11.76 -17.80 7.12
CA PRO A 170 10.37 -18.03 7.50
C PRO A 170 9.57 -16.75 7.76
N GLU A 171 10.21 -15.67 8.20
CA GLU A 171 9.56 -14.37 8.40
C GLU A 171 9.16 -13.73 7.07
N ALA A 172 10.01 -13.81 6.05
CA ALA A 172 9.72 -13.37 4.69
C ALA A 172 8.61 -14.23 4.05
N HIS A 173 8.58 -15.54 4.27
CA HIS A 173 7.47 -16.39 3.79
C HIS A 173 6.14 -16.10 4.47
N ARG A 174 6.15 -15.87 5.80
CA ARG A 174 4.96 -15.41 6.52
C ARG A 174 4.50 -14.10 5.89
N PHE A 175 5.42 -13.17 5.71
CA PHE A 175 5.13 -11.88 5.12
C PHE A 175 4.55 -11.96 3.69
N SER A 176 5.13 -12.76 2.79
CA SER A 176 4.61 -12.94 1.42
C SER A 176 3.18 -13.50 1.39
N ARG A 177 2.83 -14.39 2.33
CA ARG A 177 1.44 -14.86 2.49
C ARG A 177 0.50 -13.76 2.97
N LEU A 178 0.94 -12.91 3.90
CA LEU A 178 0.17 -11.74 4.37
C LEU A 178 0.01 -10.69 3.23
N MET A 179 1.06 -10.53 2.41
CA MET A 179 1.10 -9.95 1.07
C MET A 179 -0.13 -10.31 0.23
N ALA A 180 -0.28 -11.62 0.03
CA ALA A 180 -1.31 -12.19 -0.84
C ALA A 180 -2.74 -11.86 -0.37
N GLU A 181 -3.00 -11.72 0.94
CA GLU A 181 -4.35 -11.38 1.42
C GLU A 181 -4.77 -9.96 1.02
N SER A 182 -3.84 -9.00 1.08
CA SER A 182 -4.07 -7.63 0.61
C SER A 182 -4.37 -7.56 -0.89
N GLN A 183 -3.90 -8.54 -1.67
CA GLN A 183 -4.15 -8.60 -3.11
C GLN A 183 -5.62 -8.86 -3.44
N THR A 184 -6.43 -9.41 -2.53
CA THR A 184 -7.87 -9.66 -2.81
C THR A 184 -8.61 -8.37 -3.16
N LEU A 185 -8.38 -7.31 -2.37
CA LEU A 185 -9.02 -6.01 -2.59
C LEU A 185 -8.48 -5.32 -3.86
N VAL A 186 -7.17 -5.44 -4.10
CA VAL A 186 -6.51 -4.95 -5.32
C VAL A 186 -7.07 -5.65 -6.55
N ALA A 187 -7.21 -6.98 -6.52
CA ALA A 187 -7.74 -7.77 -7.62
C ALA A 187 -9.17 -7.39 -7.95
N ARG A 188 -10.03 -7.26 -6.94
CA ARG A 188 -11.41 -6.81 -7.12
C ARG A 188 -11.50 -5.43 -7.76
N ASP A 189 -10.78 -4.46 -7.20
CA ASP A 189 -10.85 -3.08 -7.66
C ASP A 189 -10.19 -2.91 -9.05
N THR A 190 -9.22 -3.78 -9.40
CA THR A 190 -8.65 -3.88 -10.75
C THR A 190 -9.66 -4.45 -11.75
N LEU A 191 -10.30 -5.58 -11.44
CA LEU A 191 -11.28 -6.24 -12.32
C LEU A 191 -12.54 -5.40 -12.55
N ALA A 192 -12.85 -4.47 -11.65
CA ALA A 192 -13.93 -3.51 -11.83
C ALA A 192 -13.61 -2.40 -12.86
N GLN A 193 -12.33 -2.21 -13.20
CA GLN A 193 -11.85 -1.11 -14.05
C GLN A 193 -11.25 -1.57 -15.37
N VAL A 194 -11.05 -2.88 -15.56
CA VAL A 194 -10.44 -3.46 -16.76
C VAL A 194 -11.46 -4.33 -17.48
N ASP A 195 -11.61 -4.08 -18.78
CA ASP A 195 -12.42 -4.92 -19.65
C ASP A 195 -11.53 -5.93 -20.39
N PHE A 196 -11.68 -7.20 -20.03
CA PHE A 196 -11.02 -8.33 -20.71
C PHE A 196 -11.85 -8.88 -21.89
N SER A 197 -12.94 -8.22 -22.29
CA SER A 197 -13.74 -8.63 -23.45
C SER A 197 -12.88 -8.73 -24.71
N GLY A 198 -13.03 -9.82 -25.44
CA GLY A 198 -12.25 -10.11 -26.64
C GLY A 198 -10.80 -10.55 -26.39
N GLN A 199 -10.36 -10.68 -25.13
CA GLN A 199 -9.11 -11.35 -24.79
C GLN A 199 -9.37 -12.85 -24.62
N SER A 200 -8.40 -13.67 -25.02
CA SER A 200 -8.46 -15.13 -24.97
C SER A 200 -7.46 -15.73 -24.00
N HIS A 201 -6.38 -15.00 -23.69
CA HIS A 201 -5.31 -15.49 -22.82
C HIS A 201 -4.62 -14.35 -22.05
N LEU A 202 -4.71 -14.40 -20.73
CA LEU A 202 -4.02 -13.49 -19.81
C LEU A 202 -2.76 -14.15 -19.23
N LEU A 203 -1.63 -13.45 -19.35
CA LEU A 203 -0.37 -13.73 -18.65
C LEU A 203 -0.21 -12.77 -17.47
N ASP A 204 -0.13 -13.28 -16.24
CA ASP A 204 0.17 -12.49 -15.04
C ASP A 204 1.63 -12.68 -14.66
N VAL A 205 2.44 -11.62 -14.82
CA VAL A 205 3.88 -11.62 -14.56
C VAL A 205 4.13 -11.09 -13.15
N GLY A 206 4.85 -11.85 -12.32
CA GLY A 206 5.02 -11.53 -10.91
C GLY A 206 3.73 -11.72 -10.10
N GLY A 207 2.86 -12.65 -10.53
CA GLY A 207 1.52 -12.85 -9.95
C GLY A 207 1.51 -13.50 -8.56
N GLY A 208 2.67 -13.83 -8.00
CA GLY A 208 2.83 -14.37 -6.66
C GLY A 208 2.07 -15.69 -6.47
N HIS A 209 1.21 -15.72 -5.45
CA HIS A 209 0.38 -16.88 -5.12
C HIS A 209 -0.92 -16.97 -5.97
N GLY A 210 -1.05 -16.17 -7.04
CA GLY A 210 -2.15 -16.29 -8.01
C GLY A 210 -3.50 -15.74 -7.54
N ALA A 211 -3.52 -14.83 -6.56
CA ALA A 211 -4.76 -14.24 -6.05
C ALA A 211 -5.52 -13.44 -7.13
N PHE A 212 -4.80 -12.66 -7.94
CA PHE A 212 -5.39 -11.90 -9.05
C PHE A 212 -5.98 -12.83 -10.12
N LEU A 213 -5.21 -13.81 -10.60
CA LEU A 213 -5.69 -14.77 -11.58
C LEU A 213 -6.84 -15.63 -11.07
N SER A 214 -6.87 -15.97 -9.78
CA SER A 214 -8.01 -16.68 -9.19
C SER A 214 -9.29 -15.85 -9.23
N ALA A 215 -9.19 -14.54 -8.98
CA ALA A 215 -10.32 -13.62 -9.13
C ALA A 215 -10.73 -13.44 -10.61
N VAL A 216 -9.76 -13.41 -11.53
CA VAL A 216 -10.03 -13.39 -12.98
C VAL A 216 -10.77 -14.66 -13.40
N ALA A 217 -10.30 -15.85 -12.99
CA ALA A 217 -10.90 -17.15 -13.31
C ALA A 217 -12.37 -17.22 -12.89
N ALA A 218 -12.69 -16.70 -11.69
CA ALA A 218 -14.06 -16.66 -11.18
C ALA A 218 -14.98 -15.74 -12.01
N ARG A 219 -14.44 -14.65 -12.57
CA ARG A 219 -15.20 -13.66 -13.36
C ARG A 219 -15.27 -14.02 -14.85
N HIS A 220 -14.23 -14.68 -15.37
CA HIS A 220 -14.03 -15.01 -16.78
C HIS A 220 -13.67 -16.51 -16.95
N PRO A 221 -14.62 -17.44 -16.79
CA PRO A 221 -14.34 -18.88 -16.86
C PRO A 221 -13.77 -19.37 -18.20
N GLY A 222 -14.02 -18.64 -19.30
CA GLY A 222 -13.51 -18.97 -20.63
C GLY A 222 -12.11 -18.41 -20.95
N LEU A 223 -11.53 -17.60 -20.07
CA LEU A 223 -10.23 -16.98 -20.31
C LEU A 223 -9.11 -17.96 -19.90
N ARG A 224 -8.17 -18.24 -20.81
CA ARG A 224 -6.96 -19.00 -20.49
C ARG A 224 -6.04 -18.14 -19.62
N LEU A 225 -5.47 -18.71 -18.56
CA LEU A 225 -4.67 -17.95 -17.60
C LEU A 225 -3.29 -18.57 -17.43
N THR A 226 -2.25 -17.74 -17.40
CA THR A 226 -0.88 -18.16 -17.10
C THR A 226 -0.31 -17.32 -15.98
N LEU A 227 0.09 -17.98 -14.88
CA LEU A 227 0.87 -17.39 -13.80
C LEU A 227 2.35 -17.54 -14.14
N PHE A 228 3.09 -16.44 -14.22
CA PHE A 228 4.54 -16.44 -14.40
C PHE A 228 5.23 -15.78 -13.20
N ASP A 229 6.01 -16.56 -12.46
CA ASP A 229 6.76 -16.09 -11.28
C ASP A 229 8.01 -16.95 -11.05
N LEU A 230 8.84 -16.60 -10.07
CA LEU A 230 10.01 -17.37 -9.68
C LEU A 230 9.60 -18.80 -9.29
N GLY A 231 10.46 -19.79 -9.60
CA GLY A 231 10.15 -21.21 -9.35
C GLY A 231 9.71 -21.50 -7.91
N GLN A 232 10.46 -21.00 -6.93
CA GLN A 232 10.12 -21.14 -5.51
C GLN A 232 8.74 -20.55 -5.14
N VAL A 233 8.31 -19.49 -5.82
CA VAL A 233 7.00 -18.84 -5.58
C VAL A 233 5.90 -19.70 -6.19
N VAL A 234 6.07 -20.11 -7.44
CA VAL A 234 5.17 -21.03 -8.17
C VAL A 234 4.97 -22.35 -7.44
N ASP A 235 6.03 -22.89 -6.84
CA ASP A 235 6.00 -24.14 -6.08
C ASP A 235 5.28 -23.98 -4.74
N SER A 236 5.42 -22.81 -4.10
CA SER A 236 4.74 -22.49 -2.83
C SER A 236 3.28 -22.03 -2.98
N ALA A 237 2.83 -21.78 -4.22
CA ALA A 237 1.47 -21.34 -4.50
C ALA A 237 0.43 -22.37 -4.01
N PRO A 238 -0.67 -21.93 -3.38
CA PRO A 238 -1.75 -22.84 -3.00
C PRO A 238 -2.38 -23.48 -4.25
N PRO A 239 -3.22 -24.53 -4.09
CA PRO A 239 -3.99 -25.06 -5.21
C PRO A 239 -4.76 -23.95 -5.93
N LEU A 240 -4.49 -23.80 -7.22
CA LEU A 240 -5.12 -22.80 -8.09
C LEU A 240 -6.22 -23.44 -8.94
N PRO A 241 -7.20 -22.65 -9.43
CA PRO A 241 -8.15 -23.11 -10.44
C PRO A 241 -7.49 -23.83 -11.63
N ALA A 242 -8.09 -24.92 -12.11
CA ALA A 242 -7.51 -25.78 -13.14
C ALA A 242 -7.20 -25.09 -14.48
N GLN A 243 -7.85 -23.95 -14.76
CA GLN A 243 -7.57 -23.15 -15.97
C GLN A 243 -6.28 -22.32 -15.88
N ILE A 244 -5.65 -22.24 -14.71
CA ILE A 244 -4.41 -21.48 -14.49
C ILE A 244 -3.22 -22.40 -14.70
N THR A 245 -2.45 -22.12 -15.75
CA THR A 245 -1.15 -22.76 -16.00
C THR A 245 -0.06 -22.00 -15.25
N LYS A 246 0.79 -22.70 -14.49
CA LYS A 246 1.92 -22.09 -13.80
C LYS A 246 3.20 -22.25 -14.63
N VAL A 247 3.98 -21.19 -14.76
CA VAL A 247 5.26 -21.17 -15.47
C VAL A 247 6.30 -20.51 -14.56
N ALA A 248 7.40 -21.21 -14.31
CA ALA A 248 8.51 -20.67 -13.53
C ALA A 248 9.45 -19.85 -14.42
N GLY A 249 9.89 -18.69 -13.94
CA GLY A 249 10.93 -17.88 -14.57
C GLY A 249 11.16 -16.53 -13.89
N SER A 250 12.25 -15.87 -14.24
CA SER A 250 12.60 -14.52 -13.81
C SER A 250 12.33 -13.54 -14.96
N PHE A 251 11.39 -12.60 -14.80
CA PHE A 251 11.17 -11.58 -15.84
C PHE A 251 12.39 -10.64 -16.05
N ARG A 252 13.37 -10.69 -15.14
CA ARG A 252 14.62 -9.91 -15.24
C ARG A 252 15.60 -10.53 -16.21
N ASP A 253 15.64 -11.86 -16.25
CA ASP A 253 16.70 -12.63 -16.88
C ASP A 253 16.16 -13.43 -18.07
N ASP A 254 14.92 -13.90 -17.98
CA ASP A 254 14.28 -14.77 -18.95
C ASP A 254 13.37 -13.99 -19.92
N SER A 255 13.03 -14.64 -21.03
CA SER A 255 11.94 -14.19 -21.90
C SER A 255 10.58 -14.52 -21.28
N LEU A 256 9.59 -13.65 -21.51
CA LEU A 256 8.23 -13.91 -21.04
C LEU A 256 7.54 -14.98 -21.91
N PRO A 257 6.64 -15.80 -21.34
CA PRO A 257 5.86 -16.78 -22.10
C PRO A 257 5.08 -16.12 -23.25
N LEU A 258 5.16 -16.72 -24.44
CA LEU A 258 4.44 -16.24 -25.63
C LEU A 258 3.02 -16.83 -25.70
N GLY A 259 2.17 -16.20 -26.51
CA GLY A 259 0.83 -16.69 -26.86
C GLY A 259 -0.33 -16.07 -26.08
N ALA A 260 -0.05 -15.24 -25.08
CA ALA A 260 -1.04 -14.41 -24.41
C ALA A 260 -1.36 -13.16 -25.24
N ASP A 261 -2.64 -12.77 -25.30
CA ASP A 261 -3.08 -11.51 -25.92
C ASP A 261 -3.29 -10.38 -24.89
N SER A 262 -3.20 -10.72 -23.61
CA SER A 262 -3.19 -9.75 -22.51
C SER A 262 -2.14 -10.10 -21.46
N LEU A 263 -1.58 -9.08 -20.81
CA LEU A 263 -0.56 -9.18 -19.78
C LEU A 263 -0.93 -8.30 -18.59
N SER A 264 -0.77 -8.80 -17.36
CA SER A 264 -0.92 -8.02 -16.14
C SER A 264 0.37 -7.92 -15.34
N LEU A 265 0.57 -6.73 -14.76
CA LEU A 265 1.61 -6.38 -13.80
C LEU A 265 0.93 -5.79 -12.55
N ILE A 266 0.56 -6.67 -11.63
CA ILE A 266 -0.19 -6.30 -10.42
C ILE A 266 0.78 -6.14 -9.26
N ARG A 267 1.00 -4.91 -8.80
CA ARG A 267 1.93 -4.59 -7.72
C ARG A 267 3.37 -5.05 -7.98
N VAL A 268 3.83 -4.88 -9.22
CA VAL A 268 5.16 -5.31 -9.67
C VAL A 268 6.11 -4.13 -9.79
N LEU A 269 5.73 -3.05 -10.48
CA LEU A 269 6.70 -2.04 -10.91
C LEU A 269 7.27 -1.26 -9.73
N TYR A 270 6.45 -0.96 -8.73
CA TYR A 270 6.89 -0.16 -7.57
C TYR A 270 7.94 -0.86 -6.68
N ASP A 271 8.09 -2.18 -6.80
CA ASP A 271 9.10 -2.96 -6.07
C ASP A 271 10.50 -2.87 -6.71
N HIS A 272 10.60 -2.31 -7.90
CA HIS A 272 11.80 -2.38 -8.73
C HIS A 272 12.34 -1.01 -9.17
N SER A 273 13.64 -0.98 -9.47
CA SER A 273 14.34 0.18 -10.04
C SER A 273 13.79 0.57 -11.42
N ASP A 274 14.01 1.82 -11.83
CA ASP A 274 13.58 2.33 -13.15
C ASP A 274 14.19 1.51 -14.30
N ALA A 275 15.44 1.05 -14.17
CA ALA A 275 16.10 0.22 -15.17
C ALA A 275 15.44 -1.18 -15.31
N THR A 276 15.11 -1.81 -14.18
CA THR A 276 14.40 -3.09 -14.17
C THR A 276 12.99 -2.94 -14.77
N VAL A 277 12.28 -1.88 -14.41
CA VAL A 277 10.94 -1.59 -14.96
C VAL A 277 11.00 -1.37 -16.46
N ALA A 278 11.96 -0.58 -16.95
CA ALA A 278 12.12 -0.36 -18.39
C ALA A 278 12.38 -1.68 -19.14
N GLY A 279 13.27 -2.54 -18.61
CA GLY A 279 13.55 -3.85 -19.20
C GLY A 279 12.36 -4.81 -19.15
N LEU A 280 11.52 -4.75 -18.11
CA LEU A 280 10.29 -5.55 -18.01
C LEU A 280 9.24 -5.08 -19.02
N LEU A 281 9.02 -3.77 -19.15
CA LEU A 281 8.06 -3.22 -20.10
C LEU A 281 8.45 -3.50 -21.56
N ALA A 282 9.74 -3.46 -21.88
CA ALA A 282 10.24 -3.86 -23.20
C ALA A 282 9.92 -5.33 -23.52
N ARG A 283 10.19 -6.26 -22.58
CA ARG A 283 9.84 -7.67 -22.74
C ARG A 283 8.33 -7.91 -22.82
N ALA A 284 7.54 -7.17 -22.05
CA ALA A 284 6.08 -7.21 -22.13
C ALA A 284 5.59 -6.77 -23.51
N PHE A 285 6.20 -5.73 -24.10
CA PHE A 285 5.91 -5.30 -25.46
C PHE A 285 6.28 -6.37 -26.48
N GLU A 286 7.44 -7.01 -26.35
CA GLU A 286 7.87 -8.09 -27.25
C GLU A 286 6.93 -9.30 -27.21
N ALA A 287 6.52 -9.72 -26.01
CA ALA A 287 5.70 -10.92 -25.81
C ALA A 287 4.24 -10.77 -26.28
N LEU A 288 3.67 -9.57 -26.19
CA LEU A 288 2.30 -9.32 -26.62
C LEU A 288 2.18 -9.30 -28.16
N PRO A 289 1.10 -9.81 -28.76
CA PRO A 289 0.81 -9.61 -30.18
C PRO A 289 0.33 -8.18 -30.47
N LYS A 290 0.22 -7.84 -31.75
CA LYS A 290 -0.52 -6.64 -32.18
C LYS A 290 -1.96 -6.69 -31.68
N GLY A 291 -2.44 -5.59 -31.11
CA GLY A 291 -3.72 -5.46 -30.39
C GLY A 291 -3.65 -5.83 -28.91
N GLY A 292 -2.51 -6.35 -28.44
CA GLY A 292 -2.36 -6.89 -27.09
C GLY A 292 -2.57 -5.84 -26.00
N LEU A 293 -3.19 -6.28 -24.89
CA LEU A 293 -3.51 -5.45 -23.73
C LEU A 293 -2.45 -5.60 -22.64
N LEU A 294 -1.90 -4.50 -22.16
CA LEU A 294 -1.14 -4.45 -20.91
C LEU A 294 -1.98 -3.80 -19.81
N VAL A 295 -2.02 -4.43 -18.65
CA VAL A 295 -2.70 -3.95 -17.43
C VAL A 295 -1.66 -3.77 -16.32
N ILE A 296 -1.59 -2.59 -15.75
CA ILE A 296 -0.78 -2.29 -14.57
C ILE A 296 -1.73 -1.85 -13.45
N SER A 297 -1.55 -2.41 -12.25
CA SER A 297 -2.37 -2.04 -11.10
C SER A 297 -1.51 -2.01 -9.83
N GLU A 298 -1.30 -0.81 -9.30
CA GLU A 298 -0.47 -0.58 -8.12
C GLU A 298 -0.77 0.77 -7.45
N PRO A 299 -0.29 1.01 -6.21
CA PRO A 299 -0.31 2.34 -5.61
C PRO A 299 0.59 3.32 -6.37
N MET A 300 -0.01 4.16 -7.23
CA MET A 300 0.69 5.15 -8.04
C MET A 300 0.73 6.53 -7.35
N SER A 301 1.90 7.16 -7.30
CA SER A 301 2.09 8.50 -6.73
C SER A 301 1.13 9.54 -7.32
N GLY A 302 0.78 10.55 -6.50
CA GLY A 302 0.06 11.74 -6.95
C GLY A 302 0.84 12.63 -7.92
N GLY A 303 2.15 12.42 -8.07
CA GLY A 303 3.02 13.22 -8.94
C GLY A 303 3.05 14.69 -8.48
N ASP A 304 2.74 15.61 -9.40
CA ASP A 304 2.68 17.05 -9.11
C ASP A 304 1.57 17.43 -8.10
N GLN A 305 0.62 16.52 -7.84
CA GLN A 305 -0.41 16.69 -6.82
C GLN A 305 -0.37 15.52 -5.83
N PRO A 306 0.54 15.56 -4.84
CA PRO A 306 0.72 14.46 -3.90
C PRO A 306 -0.57 14.13 -3.13
N ASP A 307 -0.79 12.83 -2.86
CA ASP A 307 -1.90 12.35 -2.06
C ASP A 307 -1.44 11.60 -0.79
N PRO A 308 -2.22 11.65 0.31
CA PRO A 308 -1.81 11.03 1.56
C PRO A 308 -1.57 9.53 1.49
N ALA A 309 -2.30 8.79 0.65
CA ALA A 309 -2.18 7.34 0.64
C ALA A 309 -0.89 6.89 -0.06
N THR A 310 -0.54 7.53 -1.16
CA THR A 310 0.58 7.10 -2.00
C THR A 310 1.88 7.80 -1.64
N ASP A 311 1.84 9.09 -1.31
CA ASP A 311 3.05 9.91 -1.11
C ASP A 311 3.46 10.06 0.36
N ILE A 312 2.59 9.70 1.33
CA ILE A 312 2.98 9.56 2.74
C ILE A 312 3.28 8.11 3.08
N TYR A 313 2.41 7.17 2.72
CA TYR A 313 2.59 5.77 3.13
C TYR A 313 3.46 4.99 2.14
N PHE A 314 3.03 4.80 0.89
CA PHE A 314 3.72 3.91 -0.04
C PHE A 314 5.09 4.45 -0.48
N ALA A 315 5.26 5.76 -0.64
CA ALA A 315 6.57 6.36 -0.95
C ALA A 315 7.60 6.12 0.17
N ILE A 316 7.21 6.32 1.43
CA ILE A 316 8.10 6.04 2.58
C ILE A 316 8.34 4.54 2.72
N TYR A 317 7.32 3.71 2.54
CA TYR A 317 7.43 2.25 2.60
C TYR A 317 8.41 1.73 1.54
N THR A 318 8.29 2.16 0.28
CA THR A 318 9.18 1.75 -0.81
C THR A 318 10.60 2.27 -0.64
N MET A 319 10.77 3.49 -0.12
CA MET A 319 12.09 4.00 0.29
C MET A 319 12.72 3.11 1.36
N ALA A 320 11.94 2.68 2.35
CA ALA A 320 12.39 1.75 3.38
C ALA A 320 12.66 0.35 2.82
N MET A 321 12.01 -0.10 1.74
CA MET A 321 12.37 -1.36 1.07
C MET A 321 13.71 -1.30 0.32
N GLN A 322 14.15 -0.10 -0.08
CA GLN A 322 15.39 0.17 -0.83
C GLN A 322 15.45 -0.47 -2.25
N THR A 323 14.37 -1.06 -2.75
CA THR A 323 14.36 -1.79 -4.03
C THR A 323 13.67 -1.06 -5.17
N GLY A 324 12.75 -0.15 -4.85
CA GLY A 324 11.88 0.51 -5.82
C GLY A 324 11.30 1.82 -5.29
N ARG A 325 10.29 2.33 -5.99
CA ARG A 325 9.61 3.59 -5.65
C ARG A 325 8.20 3.61 -6.21
N THR A 326 7.32 4.37 -5.57
CA THR A 326 6.06 4.76 -6.21
C THR A 326 6.33 5.64 -7.42
N ARG A 327 5.55 5.44 -8.48
CA ARG A 327 5.58 6.26 -9.70
C ARG A 327 4.20 6.78 -9.98
N SER A 328 4.11 8.00 -10.51
CA SER A 328 2.85 8.57 -10.95
C SER A 328 2.38 7.92 -12.25
N VAL A 329 1.10 8.12 -12.57
CA VAL A 329 0.52 7.72 -13.88
C VAL A 329 1.34 8.29 -15.04
N ALA A 330 1.80 9.55 -14.93
CA ALA A 330 2.57 10.21 -15.99
C ALA A 330 3.96 9.57 -16.19
N GLU A 331 4.64 9.23 -15.10
CA GLU A 331 5.94 8.55 -15.15
C GLU A 331 5.83 7.14 -15.76
N ILE A 332 4.85 6.34 -15.31
CA ILE A 332 4.61 5.00 -15.88
C ILE A 332 4.21 5.12 -17.36
N SER A 333 3.37 6.10 -17.72
CA SER A 333 2.98 6.34 -19.11
C SER A 333 4.17 6.67 -19.99
N THR A 334 5.15 7.43 -19.48
CA THR A 334 6.39 7.76 -20.20
C THR A 334 7.22 6.51 -20.47
N LEU A 335 7.37 5.62 -19.47
CA LEU A 335 8.07 4.35 -19.61
C LEU A 335 7.39 3.41 -20.62
N LEU A 336 6.06 3.39 -20.62
CA LEU A 336 5.27 2.63 -21.58
C LEU A 336 5.44 3.12 -23.01
N GLN A 337 5.41 4.44 -23.22
CA GLN A 337 5.64 5.04 -24.53
C GLN A 337 7.05 4.72 -25.04
N ALA A 338 8.06 4.78 -24.18
CA ALA A 338 9.43 4.41 -24.52
C ALA A 338 9.55 2.92 -24.93
N ALA A 339 8.74 2.03 -24.35
CA ALA A 339 8.66 0.62 -24.74
C ALA A 339 7.82 0.37 -26.01
N GLY A 340 7.13 1.39 -26.54
CA GLY A 340 6.32 1.30 -27.76
C GLY A 340 4.81 1.11 -27.54
N PHE A 341 4.35 1.06 -26.28
CA PHE A 341 2.92 0.99 -25.99
C PHE A 341 2.21 2.32 -26.30
N VAL A 342 0.95 2.23 -26.73
CA VAL A 342 0.09 3.37 -27.07
C VAL A 342 -1.30 3.20 -26.44
N GLN A 343 -2.21 4.16 -26.66
CA GLN A 343 -3.56 4.16 -26.08
C GLN A 343 -3.55 3.95 -24.56
N ILE A 344 -2.72 4.72 -23.87
CA ILE A 344 -2.54 4.61 -22.42
C ILE A 344 -3.70 5.32 -21.72
N THR A 345 -4.40 4.61 -20.84
CA THR A 345 -5.54 5.14 -20.10
C THR A 345 -5.46 4.78 -18.62
N SER A 346 -5.82 5.72 -17.75
CA SER A 346 -6.00 5.48 -16.31
C SER A 346 -7.42 5.87 -15.92
N PRO A 347 -8.34 4.91 -15.69
CA PRO A 347 -9.66 5.22 -15.17
C PRO A 347 -9.57 5.84 -13.77
N ALA A 348 -10.58 6.63 -13.40
CA ALA A 348 -10.65 7.22 -12.08
C ALA A 348 -10.79 6.10 -11.02
N PRO A 349 -9.86 6.00 -10.05
CA PRO A 349 -9.89 4.92 -9.09
C PRO A 349 -11.03 5.11 -8.09
N ALA A 350 -11.78 4.04 -7.81
CA ALA A 350 -12.79 4.05 -6.75
C ALA A 350 -12.16 4.22 -5.36
N ARG A 351 -10.96 3.65 -5.16
CA ARG A 351 -10.18 3.70 -3.92
C ARG A 351 -8.70 3.89 -4.25
N PRO A 352 -8.22 5.12 -4.47
CA PRO A 352 -6.82 5.36 -4.84
C PRO A 352 -5.81 4.84 -3.78
N TYR A 353 -6.25 4.72 -2.52
CA TYR A 353 -5.46 4.15 -1.43
C TYR A 353 -5.33 2.62 -1.46
N VAL A 354 -6.05 1.94 -2.36
CA VAL A 354 -5.92 0.49 -2.61
C VAL A 354 -5.03 0.28 -3.82
N THR A 355 -5.46 0.82 -4.96
CA THR A 355 -4.75 0.70 -6.24
C THR A 355 -5.26 1.73 -7.24
N ARG A 356 -4.41 2.05 -8.22
CA ARG A 356 -4.79 2.76 -9.44
C ARG A 356 -4.46 1.86 -10.63
N VAL A 357 -5.36 1.83 -11.61
CA VAL A 357 -5.21 1.03 -12.82
C VAL A 357 -4.69 1.91 -13.95
N LEU A 358 -3.81 1.33 -14.75
CA LEU A 358 -3.34 1.88 -16.02
C LEU A 358 -3.38 0.75 -17.06
N THR A 359 -3.95 1.03 -18.23
CA THR A 359 -3.98 0.09 -19.36
C THR A 359 -3.29 0.68 -20.56
N ALA A 360 -2.67 -0.15 -21.39
CA ALA A 360 -2.04 0.26 -22.64
C ALA A 360 -2.18 -0.82 -23.71
N ARG A 361 -2.00 -0.44 -24.98
CA ARG A 361 -2.12 -1.33 -26.15
C ARG A 361 -0.83 -1.38 -26.95
N LYS A 362 -0.50 -2.56 -27.47
CA LYS A 362 0.46 -2.72 -28.57
C LYS A 362 -0.31 -2.63 -29.89
N ILE A 363 0.06 -1.72 -30.79
CA ILE A 363 -0.61 -1.53 -32.11
C ILE A 363 0.32 -1.91 -33.26
#